data_AF-A0A970JQE7-F1
#
_entry.id   AF-A0A970JQE7-F1
#
_cell.length_a   1.000
_cell.length_b   1.000
_cell.length_c   1.000
_cell.angle_alpha   90.00
_cell.angle_beta   90.00
_cell.angle_gamma   90.00
#
_symmetry.space_group_name_H-M   'P 1'
#
loop_
_entity.id
_entity.type
_entity.pdbx_description
1 polymer ?
#
loop_
_entity_poly.entity_id
_entity_poly.type
_entity_poly.pdbx_seq_one_letter_code
_entity_poly.pdbx_strand_id
1 'polypeptide(L)'
;MSNISVRQAVEQLKKAEIISNEEVFRRWLREGKVNGAFIESKRQGWQIPEETIISIIATHEENSINKEYDRGYKDGYAAAKQDFKLKMKKFIFQGAYDERFSLHRVEFQEMAKISRHRKRDFFRFADERIFKRGVKNPRSNIQVEYLEGWFAFGSGYLILFGPDYDYDRDLTIQHQAIALLNEYLRQEFIATNK
;
A
#
# COMPACT_ATOMS: atom_id res chain seq x y z
N MET A 1 44.33 18.99 -13.09
CA MET A 1 43.50 18.17 -12.18
C MET A 1 44.19 18.18 -10.82
N SER A 2 43.53 18.72 -9.79
CA SER A 2 44.03 18.71 -8.41
C SER A 2 43.78 17.33 -7.79
N ASN A 3 44.83 16.77 -7.18
CA ASN A 3 44.70 15.58 -6.34
C ASN A 3 44.68 16.02 -4.88
N ILE A 4 43.84 15.36 -4.10
CA ILE A 4 43.69 15.58 -2.66
C ILE A 4 44.09 14.33 -1.88
N SER A 5 44.51 14.55 -0.64
CA SER A 5 44.85 13.47 0.29
C SER A 5 43.60 12.79 0.85
N VAL A 6 43.77 11.56 1.36
CA VAL A 6 42.70 10.81 2.06
C VAL A 6 42.03 11.64 3.15
N ARG A 7 42.82 12.38 3.93
CA ARG A 7 42.30 13.21 5.03
C ARG A 7 41.37 14.30 4.51
N GLN A 8 41.76 15.00 3.45
CA GLN A 8 40.94 16.05 2.83
C GLN A 8 39.66 15.48 2.23
N ALA A 9 39.75 14.33 1.55
CA ALA A 9 38.58 13.64 1.02
C ALA A 9 37.60 13.20 2.13
N VAL A 10 38.12 12.67 3.24
CA VAL A 10 37.30 12.27 4.41
C VAL A 10 36.63 13.48 5.05
N GLU A 11 37.32 14.61 5.16
CA GLU A 11 36.72 15.84 5.69
C GLU A 11 35.56 16.33 4.81
N GLN A 12 35.70 16.28 3.48
CA GLN A 12 34.62 16.64 2.55
C GLN A 12 33.43 15.67 2.64
N LEU A 13 33.68 14.35 2.66
CA LEU A 13 32.62 13.35 2.72
C LEU A 13 31.90 13.30 4.08
N LYS A 14 32.60 13.63 5.19
CA LYS A 14 31.98 13.78 6.52
C LYS A 14 31.08 15.00 6.59
N LYS A 15 31.49 16.13 5.99
CA LYS A 15 30.67 17.35 5.92
C LYS A 15 29.38 17.11 5.13
N ALA A 16 29.43 16.27 4.10
CA ALA A 16 28.26 15.86 3.33
C ALA A 16 27.47 14.70 3.97
N GLU A 17 27.81 14.30 5.21
CA GLU A 17 27.17 13.20 5.96
C GLU A 17 27.17 11.82 5.25
N ILE A 18 28.03 11.63 4.25
CA ILE A 18 28.11 10.40 3.45
C ILE A 18 28.82 9.28 4.22
N ILE A 19 29.80 9.67 5.03
CA ILE A 19 30.56 8.75 5.88
C ILE A 19 30.64 9.27 7.31
N SER A 20 30.66 8.35 8.27
CA SER A 20 30.85 8.66 9.69
C SER A 20 32.31 8.50 10.14
N ASN A 21 33.09 7.65 9.47
CA ASN A 21 34.47 7.31 9.86
C ASN A 21 35.41 7.15 8.64
N GLU A 22 36.68 7.52 8.83
CA GLU A 22 37.76 7.41 7.85
C GLU A 22 37.99 5.97 7.36
N GLU A 23 37.82 4.97 8.24
CA GLU A 23 38.02 3.56 7.88
C GLU A 23 37.05 3.06 6.79
N VAL A 24 35.85 3.66 6.71
CA VAL A 24 34.89 3.37 5.64
C VAL A 24 35.46 3.80 4.29
N PHE A 25 36.03 5.00 4.23
CA PHE A 25 36.60 5.54 3.00
C PHE A 25 37.89 4.81 2.59
N ARG A 26 38.75 4.44 3.55
CA ARG A 26 39.92 3.59 3.30
C ARG A 26 39.53 2.22 2.75
N ARG A 27 38.39 1.67 3.16
CA ARG A 27 37.84 0.43 2.60
C ARG A 27 37.42 0.63 1.14
N TRP A 28 36.76 1.73 0.80
CA TRP A 28 36.37 2.02 -0.59
C TRP A 28 37.56 2.18 -1.53
N LEU A 29 38.65 2.80 -1.06
CA LEU A 29 39.90 2.89 -1.82
C LEU A 29 40.48 1.49 -2.09
N ARG A 30 40.49 0.59 -1.10
CA ARG A 30 40.95 -0.81 -1.26
C ARG A 30 40.04 -1.63 -2.17
N GLU A 31 38.73 -1.39 -2.12
CA GLU A 31 37.72 -2.07 -2.94
C GLU A 31 37.65 -1.52 -4.38
N GLY A 32 38.44 -0.49 -4.73
CA GLY A 32 38.43 0.10 -6.06
C GLY A 32 37.16 0.90 -6.41
N LYS A 33 36.39 1.33 -5.40
CA LYS A 33 35.14 2.09 -5.59
C LYS A 33 35.35 3.57 -5.89
N VAL A 34 36.57 4.07 -5.70
CA VAL A 34 36.95 5.48 -5.91
C VAL A 34 37.76 5.55 -7.20
N ASN A 35 37.12 5.97 -8.28
CA ASN A 35 37.74 6.00 -9.61
C ASN A 35 38.90 7.00 -9.65
N GLY A 36 40.02 6.58 -10.26
CA GLY A 36 41.21 7.42 -10.44
C GLY A 36 42.06 7.59 -9.19
N ALA A 37 41.73 6.98 -8.06
CA ALA A 37 42.59 6.98 -6.89
C ALA A 37 43.82 6.07 -7.10
N PHE A 38 44.99 6.57 -6.75
CA PHE A 38 46.26 5.82 -6.89
C PHE A 38 47.21 6.10 -5.73
N ILE A 39 48.23 5.26 -5.55
CA ILE A 39 49.29 5.48 -4.57
C ILE A 39 50.54 5.96 -5.32
N GLU A 40 50.91 7.22 -5.14
CA GLU A 40 52.11 7.80 -5.77
C GLU A 40 53.39 7.26 -5.11
N SER A 41 53.41 7.19 -3.78
CA SER A 41 54.50 6.62 -3.01
C SER A 41 54.02 6.14 -1.63
N LYS A 42 54.75 5.21 -0.99
CA LYS A 42 54.45 4.76 0.38
C LYS A 42 54.46 5.92 1.39
N ARG A 43 55.20 7.00 1.11
CA ARG A 43 55.30 8.20 1.97
C ARG A 43 54.12 9.15 1.79
N GLN A 44 53.62 9.31 0.57
CA GLN A 44 52.50 10.23 0.27
C GLN A 44 51.13 9.55 0.41
N GLY A 45 51.06 8.22 0.37
CA GLY A 45 49.82 7.47 0.49
C GLY A 45 48.92 7.61 -0.75
N TRP A 46 47.61 7.44 -0.56
CA TRP A 46 46.62 7.55 -1.63
C TRP A 46 46.42 9.01 -2.05
N GLN A 47 46.45 9.22 -3.36
CA GLN A 47 46.10 10.44 -4.06
C GLN A 47 44.76 10.22 -4.76
N ILE A 48 43.83 11.15 -4.57
CA ILE A 48 42.46 11.04 -5.07
C ILE A 48 42.14 12.27 -5.90
N PRO A 49 41.66 12.12 -7.15
CA PRO A 49 41.18 13.24 -7.93
C PRO A 49 40.02 13.94 -7.20
N GLU A 50 40.11 15.25 -7.04
CA GLU A 50 39.10 16.03 -6.32
C GLU A 50 37.71 15.92 -6.96
N GLU A 51 37.66 15.87 -8.30
CA GLU A 51 36.43 15.67 -9.09
C GLU A 51 35.70 14.38 -8.71
N THR A 52 36.42 13.31 -8.35
CA THR A 52 35.83 12.04 -7.91
C THR A 52 35.07 12.23 -6.59
N ILE A 53 35.58 13.04 -5.66
CA ILE A 53 34.88 13.30 -4.40
C ILE A 53 33.65 14.18 -4.62
N ILE A 54 33.78 15.22 -5.45
CA ILE A 54 32.67 16.11 -5.81
C ILE A 54 31.53 15.31 -6.46
N SER A 55 31.84 14.43 -7.40
CA SER A 55 30.83 13.58 -8.06
C SER A 55 30.15 12.59 -7.10
N ILE A 56 30.89 11.99 -6.15
CA ILE A 56 30.30 11.15 -5.11
C ILE A 56 29.31 11.95 -4.26
N ILE A 57 29.68 13.19 -3.89
CA ILE A 57 28.81 14.09 -3.11
C ILE A 57 27.55 14.45 -3.89
N ALA A 58 27.69 14.94 -5.12
CA ALA A 58 26.56 15.30 -5.98
C ALA A 58 25.61 14.10 -6.19
N THR A 59 26.15 12.91 -6.43
CA THR A 59 25.34 11.69 -6.61
C THR A 59 24.60 11.30 -5.33
N HIS A 60 25.21 11.50 -4.16
CA HIS A 60 24.55 11.23 -2.88
C HIS A 60 23.40 12.22 -2.61
N GLU A 61 23.62 13.50 -2.89
CA GLU A 61 22.61 14.56 -2.77
C GLU A 61 21.41 14.29 -3.68
N GLU A 62 21.62 14.02 -4.97
CA GLU A 62 20.55 13.67 -5.91
C GLU A 62 19.75 12.44 -5.46
N ASN A 63 20.44 11.39 -4.99
CA ASN A 63 19.77 10.19 -4.48
C ASN A 63 18.98 10.44 -3.19
N SER A 64 19.43 11.35 -2.33
CA SER A 64 18.72 11.71 -1.10
C SER A 64 17.45 12.52 -1.40
N ILE A 65 17.54 13.49 -2.32
CA ILE A 65 16.42 14.32 -2.78
C ILE A 65 15.34 13.45 -3.43
N ASN A 66 15.75 12.52 -4.32
CA ASN A 66 14.81 11.60 -4.97
C ASN A 66 14.09 10.69 -3.97
N LYS A 67 14.79 10.20 -2.94
CA LYS A 67 14.18 9.36 -1.89
C LYS A 67 13.20 10.14 -1.01
N GLU A 68 13.51 11.38 -0.67
CA GLU A 68 12.64 12.24 0.14
C GLU A 68 11.39 12.65 -0.65
N TYR A 69 11.56 13.00 -1.93
CA TYR A 69 10.45 13.25 -2.85
C TYR A 69 9.52 12.03 -2.98
N ASP A 70 10.08 10.85 -3.22
CA ASP A 70 9.32 9.60 -3.32
C ASP A 70 8.56 9.28 -2.04
N ARG A 71 9.15 9.59 -0.87
CA ARG A 71 8.51 9.41 0.43
C ARG A 71 7.39 10.41 0.64
N GLY A 72 7.63 11.69 0.42
CA GLY A 72 6.63 12.75 0.53
C GLY A 72 5.45 12.54 -0.42
N TYR A 73 5.71 12.07 -1.65
CA TYR A 73 4.67 11.72 -2.60
C TYR A 73 3.81 10.53 -2.11
N LYS A 74 4.44 9.46 -1.63
CA LYS A 74 3.73 8.29 -1.09
C LYS A 74 2.89 8.64 0.14
N ASP A 75 3.45 9.41 1.06
CA ASP A 75 2.78 9.81 2.30
C ASP A 75 1.62 10.77 2.00
N GLY A 76 1.82 11.77 1.12
CA GLY A 76 0.78 12.68 0.67
C GLY A 76 -0.36 11.95 -0.08
N TYR A 77 -0.02 11.00 -0.95
CA TYR A 77 -1.00 10.17 -1.65
C TYR A 77 -1.81 9.30 -0.68
N ALA A 78 -1.16 8.68 0.31
CA ALA A 78 -1.83 7.88 1.33
C ALA A 78 -2.80 8.71 2.18
N ALA A 79 -2.38 9.92 2.61
CA ALA A 79 -3.22 10.85 3.36
C ALA A 79 -4.43 11.30 2.53
N ALA A 80 -4.22 11.71 1.27
CA ALA A 80 -5.31 12.10 0.37
C ALA A 80 -6.31 10.97 0.13
N LYS A 81 -5.82 9.72 0.00
CA LYS A 81 -6.68 8.53 -0.14
C LYS A 81 -7.52 8.30 1.13
N GLN A 82 -6.97 8.49 2.32
CA GLN A 82 -7.72 8.37 3.57
C GLN A 82 -8.79 9.46 3.70
N ASP A 83 -8.45 10.72 3.42
CA ASP A 83 -9.40 11.84 3.46
C ASP A 83 -10.54 11.63 2.46
N PHE A 84 -10.22 11.18 1.24
CA PHE A 84 -11.21 10.79 0.25
C PHE A 84 -12.15 9.71 0.79
N LYS A 85 -11.59 8.64 1.38
CA LYS A 85 -12.39 7.55 1.96
C LYS A 85 -13.33 8.03 3.06
N LEU A 86 -12.85 8.89 3.96
CA LEU A 86 -13.67 9.46 5.05
C LEU A 86 -14.79 10.35 4.50
N LYS A 87 -14.48 11.18 3.51
CA LYS A 87 -15.46 12.06 2.85
C LYS A 87 -16.53 11.25 2.12
N MET A 88 -16.13 10.25 1.33
CA MET A 88 -17.07 9.38 0.62
C MET A 88 -17.99 8.62 1.57
N LYS A 89 -17.43 8.06 2.64
CA LYS A 89 -18.21 7.38 3.66
C LYS A 89 -19.28 8.29 4.28
N LYS A 90 -18.98 9.58 4.51
CA LYS A 90 -19.98 10.57 4.97
C LYS A 90 -21.10 10.78 3.96
N PHE A 91 -20.79 10.90 2.67
CA PHE A 91 -21.82 11.08 1.64
C PHE A 91 -22.74 9.87 1.51
N ILE A 92 -22.19 8.66 1.60
CA ILE A 92 -22.99 7.42 1.61
C ILE A 92 -23.97 7.42 2.79
N PHE A 93 -23.51 7.78 3.99
CA PHE A 93 -24.39 7.92 5.16
C PHE A 93 -25.47 9.00 4.99
N GLN A 94 -25.20 10.03 4.20
CA GLN A 94 -26.18 11.06 3.83
C GLN A 94 -27.11 10.63 2.69
N GLY A 95 -26.95 9.41 2.17
CA GLY A 95 -27.81 8.85 1.12
C GLY A 95 -27.36 9.15 -0.30
N ALA A 96 -26.10 9.56 -0.52
CA ALA A 96 -25.56 9.71 -1.87
C ALA A 96 -25.28 8.34 -2.50
N TYR A 97 -25.71 8.16 -3.74
CA TYR A 97 -25.45 6.97 -4.56
C TYR A 97 -25.50 7.32 -6.04
N ASP A 98 -24.70 6.62 -6.84
CA ASP A 98 -24.80 6.62 -8.31
C ASP A 98 -25.86 5.61 -8.75
N GLU A 99 -25.79 4.41 -8.15
CA GLU A 99 -26.68 3.30 -8.46
C GLU A 99 -27.30 2.69 -7.21
N ARG A 100 -28.52 2.21 -7.35
CA ARG A 100 -29.28 1.58 -6.29
C ARG A 100 -30.03 0.36 -6.83
N PHE A 101 -29.75 -0.81 -6.28
CA PHE A 101 -30.32 -2.08 -6.76
C PHE A 101 -30.54 -3.10 -5.62
N SER A 102 -31.33 -4.13 -5.88
CA SER A 102 -31.56 -5.22 -4.92
C SER A 102 -30.55 -6.34 -5.14
N LEU A 103 -29.90 -6.80 -4.07
CA LEU A 103 -29.08 -8.01 -4.06
C LEU A 103 -29.95 -9.17 -3.55
N HIS A 104 -30.12 -10.19 -4.38
CA HIS A 104 -30.93 -11.35 -4.03
C HIS A 104 -30.12 -12.39 -3.24
N ARG A 105 -30.72 -12.89 -2.16
CA ARG A 105 -30.09 -13.89 -1.28
C ARG A 105 -29.77 -15.18 -2.02
N VAL A 106 -30.60 -15.57 -2.98
CA VAL A 106 -30.40 -16.79 -3.79
C VAL A 106 -29.14 -16.66 -4.65
N GLU A 107 -28.98 -15.55 -5.36
CA GLU A 107 -27.79 -15.27 -6.19
C GLU A 107 -26.52 -15.22 -5.33
N PHE A 108 -26.60 -14.61 -4.14
CA PHE A 108 -25.49 -14.63 -3.17
C PHE A 108 -25.05 -16.06 -2.82
N GLN A 109 -26.01 -16.97 -2.61
CA GLN A 109 -25.74 -18.37 -2.28
C GLN A 109 -25.20 -19.18 -3.45
N GLU A 110 -25.60 -18.84 -4.67
CA GLU A 110 -25.13 -19.47 -5.90
C GLU A 110 -23.67 -19.09 -6.19
N MET A 111 -23.30 -17.82 -5.98
CA MET A 111 -21.96 -17.31 -6.21
C MET A 111 -20.95 -17.62 -5.09
N ALA A 112 -21.41 -18.14 -3.95
CA ALA A 112 -20.56 -18.40 -2.79
C ALA A 112 -19.55 -19.54 -3.03
N LYS A 113 -18.26 -19.19 -3.08
CA LYS A 113 -17.14 -20.14 -3.19
C LYS A 113 -16.70 -20.67 -1.82
N ILE A 114 -17.51 -21.54 -1.22
CA ILE A 114 -17.19 -22.21 0.06
C ILE A 114 -17.31 -23.72 -0.02
N SER A 115 -16.52 -24.43 0.78
CA SER A 115 -16.53 -25.89 0.83
C SER A 115 -17.91 -26.43 1.22
N ARG A 116 -18.31 -27.54 0.60
CA ARG A 116 -19.63 -28.15 0.79
C ARG A 116 -19.96 -28.41 2.26
N HIS A 117 -18.98 -28.83 3.06
CA HIS A 117 -19.16 -29.13 4.48
C HIS A 117 -19.37 -27.88 5.35
N ARG A 118 -18.88 -26.70 4.94
CA ARG A 118 -19.07 -25.43 5.67
C ARG A 118 -20.21 -24.57 5.11
N LYS A 119 -20.78 -24.94 3.96
CA LYS A 119 -21.76 -24.13 3.23
C LYS A 119 -22.98 -23.77 4.09
N ARG A 120 -23.52 -24.72 4.85
CA ARG A 120 -24.66 -24.48 5.74
C ARG A 120 -24.33 -23.48 6.85
N ASP A 121 -23.19 -23.65 7.50
CA ASP A 121 -22.76 -22.77 8.60
C ASP A 121 -22.43 -21.37 8.11
N PHE A 122 -21.78 -21.27 6.96
CA PHE A 122 -21.50 -20.00 6.32
C PHE A 122 -22.77 -19.24 5.95
N PHE A 123 -23.77 -19.89 5.36
CA PHE A 123 -25.02 -19.22 5.02
C PHE A 123 -25.81 -18.79 6.25
N ARG A 124 -25.81 -19.59 7.32
CA ARG A 124 -26.37 -19.17 8.59
C ARG A 124 -25.63 -17.96 9.16
N PHE A 125 -24.29 -17.95 9.08
CA PHE A 125 -23.48 -16.81 9.48
C PHE A 125 -23.81 -15.55 8.66
N ALA A 126 -23.85 -15.67 7.33
CA ALA A 126 -24.22 -14.59 6.43
C ALA A 126 -25.62 -14.06 6.72
N ASP A 127 -26.58 -14.95 6.96
CA ASP A 127 -27.94 -14.59 7.31
C ASP A 127 -27.99 -13.72 8.58
N GLU A 128 -27.35 -14.15 9.67
CA GLU A 128 -27.34 -13.38 10.91
C GLU A 128 -26.64 -12.01 10.75
N ARG A 129 -25.62 -11.92 9.88
CA ARG A 129 -24.86 -10.68 9.68
C ARG A 129 -25.56 -9.66 8.78
N ILE A 130 -26.23 -10.11 7.72
CA ILE A 130 -26.79 -9.21 6.72
C ILE A 130 -28.29 -9.44 6.42
N PHE A 131 -28.72 -10.65 6.10
CA PHE A 131 -30.09 -10.88 5.60
C PHE A 131 -31.16 -10.86 6.69
N LYS A 132 -30.83 -11.25 7.92
CA LYS A 132 -31.75 -11.37 9.07
C LYS A 132 -31.65 -10.21 10.05
N ARG A 133 -30.78 -9.23 9.80
CA ARG A 133 -30.57 -8.11 10.73
C ARG A 133 -31.88 -7.37 11.02
N GLY A 134 -32.28 -7.33 12.29
CA GLY A 134 -33.50 -6.66 12.75
C GLY A 134 -34.82 -7.36 12.41
N VAL A 135 -34.80 -8.62 11.95
CA VAL A 135 -36.01 -9.40 11.60
C VAL A 135 -35.89 -10.83 12.09
N LYS A 136 -37.03 -11.52 12.22
CA LYS A 136 -37.06 -12.93 12.68
C LYS A 136 -36.54 -13.90 11.62
N ASN A 137 -36.82 -13.66 10.34
CA ASN A 137 -36.47 -14.54 9.23
C ASN A 137 -35.54 -13.80 8.25
N PRO A 138 -34.56 -14.47 7.63
CA PRO A 138 -33.70 -13.85 6.60
C PRO A 138 -34.54 -13.29 5.44
N ARG A 139 -34.24 -12.07 5.02
CA ARG A 139 -34.87 -11.44 3.86
C ARG A 139 -34.46 -12.15 2.56
N SER A 140 -35.35 -12.17 1.58
CA SER A 140 -35.07 -12.71 0.24
C SER A 140 -34.12 -11.82 -0.58
N ASN A 141 -34.10 -10.52 -0.27
CA ASN A 141 -33.18 -9.56 -0.86
C ASN A 141 -32.81 -8.47 0.17
N ILE A 142 -31.77 -7.71 -0.15
CA ILE A 142 -31.38 -6.50 0.55
C ILE A 142 -31.11 -5.39 -0.46
N GLN A 143 -31.33 -4.14 -0.04
CA GLN A 143 -30.93 -2.98 -0.83
C GLN A 143 -29.41 -2.83 -0.84
N VAL A 144 -28.86 -2.51 -2.00
CA VAL A 144 -27.47 -2.07 -2.15
C VAL A 144 -27.46 -0.68 -2.79
N GLU A 145 -26.66 0.21 -2.22
CA GLU A 145 -26.30 1.50 -2.81
C GLU A 145 -24.82 1.49 -3.21
N TYR A 146 -24.52 1.96 -4.42
CA TYR A 146 -23.16 2.06 -4.96
C TYR A 146 -22.76 3.51 -5.18
N LEU A 147 -21.54 3.87 -4.82
CA LEU A 147 -20.94 5.19 -5.06
C LEU A 147 -19.43 5.07 -5.18
N GLU A 148 -18.85 5.38 -6.35
CA GLU A 148 -17.38 5.51 -6.53
C GLU A 148 -16.56 4.37 -5.89
N GLY A 149 -16.91 3.12 -6.19
CA GLY A 149 -16.24 1.91 -5.68
C GLY A 149 -16.68 1.47 -4.27
N TRP A 150 -17.57 2.22 -3.63
CA TRP A 150 -18.18 1.84 -2.35
C TRP A 150 -19.50 1.14 -2.55
N PHE A 151 -19.75 0.12 -1.71
CA PHE A 151 -21.00 -0.61 -1.64
C PHE A 151 -21.56 -0.52 -0.22
N ALA A 152 -22.77 0.01 -0.10
CA ALA A 152 -23.54 0.04 1.13
C ALA A 152 -24.64 -1.01 1.08
N PHE A 153 -24.62 -1.97 1.99
CA PHE A 153 -25.53 -3.11 2.03
C PHE A 153 -26.57 -2.93 3.14
N GLY A 154 -27.82 -3.25 2.79
CA GLY A 154 -28.95 -3.21 3.70
C GLY A 154 -29.27 -1.80 4.18
N SER A 155 -29.20 -0.79 3.32
CA SER A 155 -29.38 0.63 3.70
C SER A 155 -28.28 1.13 4.64
N GLY A 156 -27.01 0.89 4.26
CA GLY A 156 -25.85 1.41 4.97
C GLY A 156 -25.43 0.68 6.25
N TYR A 157 -25.99 -0.49 6.58
CA TYR A 157 -25.54 -1.25 7.76
C TYR A 157 -24.12 -1.78 7.63
N LEU A 158 -23.73 -2.16 6.42
CA LEU A 158 -22.39 -2.61 6.09
C LEU A 158 -21.92 -1.81 4.89
N ILE A 159 -20.81 -1.08 5.04
CA ILE A 159 -20.24 -0.26 3.98
C ILE A 159 -18.84 -0.79 3.70
N LEU A 160 -18.64 -1.24 2.47
CA LEU A 160 -17.39 -1.83 2.01
C LEU A 160 -16.82 -0.99 0.87
N PHE A 161 -15.51 -0.74 0.91
CA PHE A 161 -14.80 -0.18 -0.23
C PHE A 161 -14.25 -1.32 -1.07
N GLY A 162 -14.81 -1.53 -2.27
CA GLY A 162 -14.45 -2.65 -3.13
C GLY A 162 -12.93 -2.81 -3.32
N PRO A 163 -12.18 -1.75 -3.66
CA PRO A 163 -10.73 -1.86 -3.88
C PRO A 163 -9.90 -2.36 -2.69
N ASP A 164 -10.45 -2.49 -1.49
CA ASP A 164 -9.78 -3.11 -0.34
C ASP A 164 -9.88 -4.65 -0.32
N TYR A 165 -10.61 -5.25 -1.26
CA TYR A 165 -10.87 -6.69 -1.32
C TYR A 165 -10.46 -7.28 -2.68
N ASP A 166 -10.11 -8.57 -2.65
CA ASP A 166 -9.80 -9.35 -3.85
C ASP A 166 -11.05 -10.07 -4.35
N TYR A 167 -11.71 -9.48 -5.34
CA TYR A 167 -12.87 -10.05 -6.03
C TYR A 167 -12.86 -9.67 -7.50
N ASP A 168 -13.66 -10.37 -8.30
CA ASP A 168 -13.76 -10.14 -9.74
C ASP A 168 -14.48 -8.81 -10.01
N ARG A 169 -13.72 -7.83 -10.52
CA ARG A 169 -14.17 -6.47 -10.84
C ARG A 169 -14.58 -6.30 -12.30
N ASP A 170 -14.45 -7.33 -13.12
CA ASP A 170 -14.84 -7.30 -14.53
C ASP A 170 -16.33 -7.65 -14.72
N LEU A 171 -17.00 -8.05 -13.63
CA LEU A 171 -18.43 -8.34 -13.58
C LEU A 171 -19.27 -7.05 -13.63
N THR A 172 -20.57 -7.18 -13.90
CA THR A 172 -21.53 -6.09 -13.69
C THR A 172 -21.53 -5.63 -12.22
N ILE A 173 -21.87 -4.38 -11.93
CA ILE A 173 -21.88 -3.82 -10.56
C ILE A 173 -22.69 -4.67 -9.57
N GLN A 174 -23.81 -5.25 -9.99
CA GLN A 174 -24.64 -6.14 -9.17
C GLN A 174 -23.88 -7.41 -8.76
N HIS A 175 -23.28 -8.09 -9.73
CA HIS A 175 -22.46 -9.28 -9.50
C HIS A 175 -21.17 -8.95 -8.73
N GLN A 176 -20.58 -7.76 -8.94
CA GLN A 176 -19.47 -7.25 -8.13
C GLN A 176 -19.88 -7.12 -6.67
N ALA A 177 -21.05 -6.55 -6.37
CA ALA A 177 -21.56 -6.44 -5.00
C ALA A 177 -21.72 -7.80 -4.33
N ILE A 178 -22.20 -8.80 -5.07
CA ILE A 178 -22.33 -10.18 -4.56
C ILE A 178 -20.95 -10.81 -4.31
N ALA A 179 -20.01 -10.66 -5.24
CA ALA A 179 -18.66 -11.19 -5.12
C ALA A 179 -17.92 -10.55 -3.93
N LEU A 180 -18.00 -9.23 -3.80
CA LEU A 180 -17.44 -8.47 -2.67
C LEU A 180 -18.02 -8.91 -1.33
N LEU A 181 -19.36 -9.00 -1.23
CA LEU A 181 -20.03 -9.41 0.00
C LEU A 181 -19.66 -10.85 0.39
N ASN A 182 -19.56 -11.76 -0.60
CA ASN A 182 -19.10 -13.13 -0.38
C ASN A 182 -17.68 -13.16 0.17
N GLU A 183 -16.76 -12.40 -0.42
CA GLU A 183 -15.36 -12.38 0.02
C GLU A 183 -15.23 -11.82 1.43
N TYR A 184 -15.88 -10.67 1.71
CA TYR A 184 -15.91 -10.07 3.04
C TYR A 184 -16.41 -11.05 4.11
N LEU A 185 -17.60 -11.64 3.88
CA LEU A 185 -18.19 -12.57 4.85
C LEU A 185 -17.38 -13.86 4.99
N ARG A 186 -16.75 -14.34 3.92
CA ARG A 186 -15.89 -15.53 3.95
C ARG A 186 -14.67 -15.29 4.83
N GLN A 187 -14.00 -14.15 4.69
CA GLN A 187 -12.87 -13.77 5.54
C GLN A 187 -13.30 -13.68 7.01
N GLU A 188 -14.43 -13.02 7.29
CA GLU A 188 -14.96 -12.87 8.65
C GLU A 188 -15.37 -14.22 9.28
N PHE A 189 -15.99 -15.09 8.49
CA PHE A 189 -16.38 -16.43 8.91
C PHE A 189 -15.17 -17.30 9.24
N ILE A 190 -14.09 -17.23 8.44
CA ILE A 190 -12.83 -17.94 8.73
C ILE A 190 -12.20 -17.40 10.00
N ALA A 191 -12.13 -16.07 10.17
CA ALA A 191 -11.54 -15.45 11.35
C ALA A 191 -12.27 -15.82 12.66
N THR A 192 -13.60 -15.95 12.60
CA THR A 192 -14.43 -16.26 13.78
C THR A 192 -14.45 -17.76 14.14
N ASN A 193 -14.09 -18.64 13.20
CA ASN A 193 -14.14 -20.10 13.38
C ASN A 193 -12.77 -20.77 13.21
N LYS A 194 -11.69 -20.04 13.53
CA LYS A 194 -10.36 -20.61 13.79
C LYS A 194 -10.27 -20.99 15.26
#